data_AF-A0A7W0DEF9-F1
#
_entry.id   AF-A0A7W0DEF9-F1
#
_cell.length_a   1.000
_cell.length_b   1.000
_cell.length_c   1.000
_cell.angle_alpha   90.00
_cell.angle_beta   90.00
_cell.angle_gamma   90.00
#
_symmetry.space_group_name_H-M   'P 1'
#
loop_
_entity.id
_entity.type
_entity.pdbx_description
1 polymer ?
#
loop_
_entity_poly.entity_id
_entity_poly.type
_entity_poly.pdbx_seq_one_letter_code
_entity_poly.pdbx_strand_id
1 'polypeptide(L)'
;MSVMEQHILQNKLESVAKHMFPFEAENLHEGIALVKVLSAVLESVGFAPRIIDEMDLLKQESFEKAKQEIIRQLTRAAVQGASITAEQNKVYSPTEVARMMGVSHTTISKYIAAGRFQGVERPEPGKHVEITGKTILEYPNGETKAVYQIALEFKERMRRAEEEEQESEIEFIEKKIQAYQERYGSIEDLEKELYSGTTLSNTSAALDLDVWKYLHDRRFVLLG
;
A
#
# COMPACT_ATOMS: atom_id res chain seq x y z
N MET A 1 8.56 -8.41 -6.58
CA MET A 1 8.15 -9.59 -5.80
C MET A 1 6.69 -9.85 -6.09
N SER A 2 6.36 -11.10 -6.40
CA SER A 2 4.97 -11.57 -6.48
C SER A 2 4.34 -11.59 -5.09
N VAL A 3 3.00 -11.43 -5.01
CA VAL A 3 2.22 -11.60 -3.76
C VAL A 3 2.51 -12.97 -3.11
N MET A 4 2.77 -13.99 -3.94
CA MET A 4 3.12 -15.33 -3.50
C MET A 4 4.51 -15.40 -2.85
N GLU A 5 5.48 -14.64 -3.37
CA GLU A 5 6.83 -14.57 -2.79
C GLU A 5 6.83 -13.80 -1.46
N GLN A 6 6.02 -12.75 -1.35
CA GLN A 6 5.82 -12.02 -0.09
C GLN A 6 5.19 -12.92 0.97
N HIS A 7 4.18 -13.71 0.61
CA HIS A 7 3.51 -14.64 1.53
C HIS A 7 4.44 -15.78 1.98
N ILE A 8 5.29 -16.30 1.07
CA ILE A 8 6.31 -17.31 1.41
C ILE A 8 7.40 -16.73 2.33
N LEU A 9 7.85 -15.50 2.07
CA LEU A 9 8.80 -14.80 2.94
C LEU A 9 8.20 -14.57 4.32
N GLN A 10 6.94 -14.10 4.39
CA GLN A 10 6.22 -13.86 5.63
C GLN A 10 6.06 -15.15 6.46
N ASN A 11 5.62 -16.25 5.84
CA ASN A 11 5.48 -17.54 6.53
C ASN A 11 6.84 -18.12 6.99
N LYS A 12 7.91 -17.93 6.20
CA LYS A 12 9.27 -18.34 6.60
C LYS A 12 9.80 -17.47 7.74
N LEU A 13 9.54 -16.16 7.72
CA LEU A 13 9.92 -15.23 8.78
C LEU A 13 9.16 -15.51 10.08
N GLU A 14 7.87 -15.83 10.03
CA GLU A 14 7.09 -16.27 11.20
C GLU A 14 7.61 -17.60 11.78
N SER A 15 8.03 -18.53 10.92
CA SER A 15 8.71 -19.76 11.36
C SER A 15 10.05 -19.46 12.03
N VAL A 16 10.88 -18.59 11.44
CA VAL A 16 12.18 -18.18 12.01
C VAL A 16 11.99 -17.45 13.34
N ALA A 17 11.02 -16.55 13.41
CA ALA A 17 10.58 -15.85 14.62
C ALA A 17 10.17 -16.78 15.77
N LYS A 18 9.53 -17.91 15.46
CA LYS A 18 9.14 -18.91 16.46
C LYS A 18 10.34 -19.63 17.08
N HIS A 19 11.48 -19.64 16.40
CA HIS A 19 12.72 -20.30 16.82
C HIS A 19 13.80 -19.31 17.25
N MET A 20 13.63 -18.02 16.92
CA MET A 20 14.42 -16.92 17.43
C MET A 20 13.90 -16.53 18.82
N PHE A 21 14.70 -16.83 19.84
CA PHE A 21 14.51 -16.44 21.26
C PHE A 21 13.45 -17.24 22.01
N PRO A 22 13.81 -18.44 22.51
CA PRO A 22 12.95 -19.16 23.44
C PRO A 22 12.83 -18.39 24.76
N PHE A 23 11.60 -18.27 25.30
CA PHE A 23 11.36 -17.75 26.64
C PHE A 23 11.77 -18.81 27.68
N GLU A 24 13.08 -19.01 27.83
CA GLU A 24 13.66 -19.87 28.85
C GLU A 24 14.30 -18.98 29.92
N ALA A 25 14.08 -19.32 31.20
CA ALA A 25 14.53 -18.50 32.32
C ALA A 25 16.05 -18.24 32.33
N GLU A 26 16.84 -19.14 31.73
CA GLU A 26 18.30 -19.00 31.60
C GLU A 26 18.71 -17.99 30.53
N ASN A 27 17.83 -17.65 29.57
CA ASN A 27 18.11 -16.81 28.40
C ASN A 27 17.24 -15.53 28.33
N LEU A 28 16.39 -15.28 29.32
CA LEU A 28 15.44 -14.16 29.33
C LEU A 28 16.13 -12.80 29.22
N HIS A 29 17.23 -12.59 29.96
CA HIS A 29 17.99 -11.34 29.91
C HIS A 29 18.62 -11.09 28.53
N GLU A 30 19.12 -12.15 27.87
CA GLU A 30 19.66 -12.05 26.52
C GLU A 30 18.55 -11.75 25.50
N GLY A 31 17.38 -12.38 25.66
CA GLY A 31 16.19 -12.09 24.86
C GLY A 31 15.74 -10.64 24.98
N ILE A 32 15.69 -10.10 26.20
CA ILE A 32 15.33 -8.69 26.47
C ILE A 32 16.37 -7.74 25.86
N ALA A 33 17.66 -8.01 26.05
CA ALA A 33 18.74 -7.20 25.48
C ALA A 33 18.63 -7.14 23.95
N LEU A 34 18.33 -8.26 23.32
CA LEU A 34 18.20 -8.30 21.87
C LEU A 34 16.94 -7.60 21.35
N VAL A 35 15.80 -7.73 22.02
CA VAL A 35 14.59 -6.94 21.74
C VAL A 35 14.94 -5.45 21.75
N LYS A 36 15.73 -4.97 22.72
CA LYS A 36 16.17 -3.57 22.79
C LYS A 36 17.09 -3.19 21.63
N VAL A 37 18.07 -4.03 21.29
CA VAL A 37 18.97 -3.78 20.15
C VAL A 37 18.19 -3.70 18.84
N LEU A 38 17.27 -4.63 18.59
CA LEU A 38 16.46 -4.65 17.38
C LEU A 38 15.51 -3.44 17.32
N SER A 39 14.94 -3.02 18.44
CA SER A 39 14.15 -1.79 18.51
C SER A 39 14.98 -0.55 18.16
N ALA A 40 16.19 -0.42 18.70
CA ALA A 40 17.08 0.69 18.37
C ALA A 40 17.48 0.70 16.89
N VAL A 41 17.73 -0.48 16.31
CA VAL A 41 17.99 -0.60 14.86
C VAL A 41 16.78 -0.16 14.05
N LEU A 42 15.57 -0.60 14.41
CA LEU A 42 14.33 -0.19 13.74
C LEU A 42 14.13 1.33 13.82
N GLU A 43 14.37 1.94 14.99
CA GLU A 43 14.30 3.39 15.17
C GLU A 43 15.28 4.12 14.26
N SER A 44 16.51 3.61 14.13
CA SER A 44 17.53 4.20 13.24
C SER A 44 17.14 4.21 11.76
N VAL A 45 16.25 3.29 11.35
CA VAL A 45 15.71 3.19 9.99
C VAL A 45 14.30 3.75 9.85
N GLY A 46 13.83 4.52 10.84
CA GLY A 46 12.58 5.28 10.79
C GLY A 46 11.33 4.52 11.25
N PHE A 47 11.48 3.33 11.83
CA PHE A 47 10.38 2.57 12.41
C PHE A 47 10.39 2.73 13.93
N ALA A 48 9.28 3.20 14.51
CA ALA A 48 9.14 3.34 15.95
C ALA A 48 8.33 2.15 16.51
N PRO A 49 8.97 1.03 16.90
CA PRO A 49 8.27 0.01 17.67
C PRO A 49 7.81 0.62 18.99
N ARG A 50 6.65 0.18 19.50
CA ARG A 50 6.13 0.67 20.78
C ARG A 50 7.16 0.34 21.87
N ILE A 51 7.65 1.37 22.56
CA ILE A 51 8.58 1.20 23.69
C ILE A 51 7.86 0.42 24.79
N ILE A 52 8.34 -0.78 25.09
CA ILE A 52 7.85 -1.61 26.19
C ILE A 52 8.86 -1.48 27.33
N ASP A 53 8.36 -1.19 28.53
CA ASP A 53 9.19 -1.07 29.73
C ASP A 53 9.93 -2.38 30.02
N GLU A 54 11.18 -2.28 30.49
CA GLU A 54 12.04 -3.45 30.76
C GLU A 54 11.44 -4.36 31.85
N MET A 55 10.74 -3.78 32.83
CA MET A 55 10.02 -4.54 33.85
C MET A 55 8.81 -5.30 33.29
N ASP A 56 8.21 -4.79 32.21
CA ASP A 56 7.12 -5.46 31.53
C ASP A 56 7.63 -6.62 30.66
N LEU A 57 8.83 -6.53 30.09
CA LEU A 57 9.45 -7.61 29.31
C LEU A 57 9.86 -8.84 30.15
N LEU A 58 9.90 -8.72 31.48
CA LEU A 58 10.09 -9.88 32.37
C LEU A 58 8.85 -10.79 32.42
N LYS A 59 7.69 -10.29 31.98
CA LYS A 59 6.44 -11.08 31.90
C LYS A 59 6.39 -11.80 30.56
N GLN A 60 6.19 -13.11 30.59
CA GLN A 60 6.15 -13.97 29.39
C GLN A 60 5.21 -13.45 28.30
N GLU A 61 3.99 -13.06 28.68
CA GLU A 61 2.99 -12.58 27.73
C GLU A 61 3.41 -11.26 27.04
N SER A 62 3.98 -10.33 27.81
CA SER A 62 4.47 -9.05 27.31
C SER A 62 5.71 -9.24 26.43
N PHE A 63 6.61 -10.15 26.80
CA PHE A 63 7.79 -10.49 26.01
C PHE A 63 7.41 -11.08 24.65
N GLU A 64 6.45 -12.01 24.62
CA GLU A 64 5.97 -12.60 23.37
C GLU A 64 5.29 -11.55 22.47
N LYS A 65 4.51 -10.63 23.04
CA LYS A 65 3.93 -9.49 22.31
C LYS A 65 5.01 -8.56 21.74
N ALA A 66 6.06 -8.26 22.53
CA ALA A 66 7.19 -7.45 22.09
C ALA A 66 7.93 -8.10 20.92
N LYS A 67 8.20 -9.41 21.02
CA LYS A 67 8.84 -10.22 19.99
C LYS A 67 8.06 -10.13 18.68
N GLN A 68 6.76 -10.43 18.72
CA GLN A 68 5.88 -10.37 17.56
C GLN A 68 5.87 -8.98 16.91
N GLU A 69 5.81 -7.92 17.71
CA GLU A 69 5.84 -6.56 17.19
C GLU A 69 7.16 -6.22 16.50
N ILE A 70 8.30 -6.57 17.10
CA ILE A 70 9.63 -6.35 16.49
C ILE A 70 9.73 -7.12 15.16
N ILE A 71 9.32 -8.38 15.13
CA ILE A 71 9.36 -9.18 13.90
C ILE A 71 8.48 -8.55 12.82
N ARG A 72 7.29 -8.10 13.17
CA ARG A 72 6.37 -7.43 12.25
C ARG A 72 7.01 -6.18 11.66
N GLN A 73 7.65 -5.36 12.50
CA GLN A 73 8.32 -4.14 12.07
C GLN A 73 9.58 -4.43 11.25
N LEU A 74 10.40 -5.42 11.63
CA LEU A 74 11.54 -5.88 10.84
C LEU A 74 11.12 -6.40 9.47
N THR A 75 10.00 -7.14 9.41
CA THR A 75 9.45 -7.63 8.15
C THR A 75 9.01 -6.47 7.27
N ARG A 76 8.32 -5.47 7.83
CA ARG A 76 7.96 -4.24 7.11
C ARG A 76 9.19 -3.49 6.62
N ALA A 77 10.20 -3.32 7.47
CA ALA A 77 11.46 -2.67 7.11
C ALA A 77 12.20 -3.43 6.01
N ALA A 78 12.25 -4.75 6.06
CA ALA A 78 12.86 -5.59 5.04
C ALA A 78 12.10 -5.51 3.70
N VAL A 79 10.76 -5.54 3.72
CA VAL A 79 9.94 -5.40 2.52
C VAL A 79 10.07 -4.00 1.91
N GLN A 80 10.03 -2.95 2.73
CA GLN A 80 10.24 -1.57 2.27
C GLN A 80 11.67 -1.38 1.74
N GLY A 81 12.69 -1.87 2.44
CA GLY A 81 14.09 -1.81 2.01
C GLY A 81 14.34 -2.56 0.70
N ALA A 82 13.74 -3.75 0.53
CA ALA A 82 13.79 -4.51 -0.72
C ALA A 82 13.08 -3.77 -1.86
N SER A 83 11.93 -3.13 -1.60
CA SER A 83 11.21 -2.31 -2.57
C SER A 83 12.03 -1.09 -3.00
N ILE A 84 12.61 -0.36 -2.05
CA ILE A 84 13.49 0.79 -2.32
C ILE A 84 14.69 0.36 -3.17
N THR A 85 15.34 -0.75 -2.80
CA THR A 85 16.49 -1.28 -3.54
C THR A 85 16.11 -1.69 -4.96
N ALA A 86 14.93 -2.30 -5.14
CA ALA A 86 14.42 -2.63 -6.46
C ALA A 86 14.14 -1.38 -7.30
N GLU A 87 13.49 -0.35 -6.75
CA GLU A 87 13.21 0.90 -7.45
C GLU A 87 14.47 1.70 -7.78
N GLN A 88 15.51 1.62 -6.93
CA GLN A 88 16.82 2.22 -7.18
C GLN A 88 17.53 1.58 -8.37
N ASN A 89 17.46 0.26 -8.49
CA ASN A 89 18.12 -0.48 -9.58
C ASN A 89 17.26 -0.57 -10.85
N LYS A 90 16.00 -0.14 -10.80
CA LYS A 90 15.11 -0.11 -11.96
C LYS A 90 15.60 0.91 -12.99
N VAL A 91 15.55 0.53 -14.27
CA VAL A 91 15.74 1.44 -15.40
C VAL A 91 14.37 1.96 -15.81
N TYR A 92 14.26 3.27 -15.95
CA TYR A 92 13.08 3.99 -16.38
C TYR A 92 13.31 4.57 -17.76
N SER A 93 12.31 4.43 -18.61
CA SER A 93 12.24 5.16 -19.86
C SER A 93 11.92 6.63 -19.59
N PRO A 94 12.34 7.56 -20.48
CA PRO A 94 11.94 8.96 -20.39
C PRO A 94 10.41 9.16 -20.36
N THR A 95 9.64 8.25 -20.95
CA THR A 95 8.18 8.28 -20.94
C THR A 95 7.61 7.93 -19.57
N GLU A 96 8.17 6.95 -18.88
CA GLU A 96 7.78 6.63 -17.50
C GLU A 96 8.11 7.78 -16.56
N VAL A 97 9.31 8.37 -16.67
CA VAL A 97 9.70 9.54 -15.87
C VAL A 97 8.75 10.71 -16.11
N ALA A 98 8.38 10.97 -17.37
CA ALA A 98 7.42 12.00 -17.73
C ALA A 98 6.06 11.78 -17.03
N ARG A 99 5.55 10.54 -17.06
CA ARG A 99 4.30 10.16 -16.38
C ARG A 99 4.38 10.37 -14.88
N MET A 100 5.45 9.89 -14.24
CA MET A 100 5.63 9.99 -12.78
C MET A 100 5.66 11.45 -12.31
N MET A 101 6.29 12.32 -13.11
CA MET A 101 6.41 13.75 -12.85
C MET A 101 5.19 14.58 -13.27
N GLY A 102 4.25 14.01 -14.04
CA GLY A 102 3.12 14.75 -14.60
C GLY A 102 3.51 15.78 -15.65
N VAL A 103 4.60 15.54 -16.40
CA VAL A 103 5.09 16.44 -17.46
C VAL A 103 5.08 15.72 -18.81
N SER A 104 5.24 16.48 -19.91
CA SER A 104 5.35 15.88 -21.23
C SER A 104 6.70 15.19 -21.45
N HIS A 105 6.72 14.19 -22.33
CA HIS A 105 7.96 13.55 -22.79
C HIS A 105 8.96 14.56 -23.40
N THR A 106 8.45 15.62 -24.04
CA THR A 106 9.28 16.70 -24.59
C THR A 106 10.00 17.50 -23.50
N THR A 107 9.38 17.69 -22.32
CA THR A 107 10.01 18.34 -21.17
C THR A 107 11.15 17.49 -20.62
N ILE A 108 10.95 16.19 -20.44
CA ILE A 108 12.02 15.27 -20.00
C ILE A 108 13.17 15.26 -21.01
N SER A 109 12.86 15.23 -22.31
CA SER A 109 13.88 15.34 -23.36
C SER A 109 14.71 16.62 -23.26
N LYS A 110 14.09 17.76 -22.96
CA LYS A 110 14.80 19.04 -22.73
C LYS A 110 15.65 18.99 -21.46
N TYR A 111 15.17 18.36 -20.40
CA TYR A 111 15.92 18.23 -19.14
C TYR A 111 17.15 17.36 -19.31
N ILE A 112 17.06 16.26 -20.06
CA ILE A 112 18.22 15.43 -20.43
C ILE A 112 19.21 16.26 -21.27
N ALA A 113 18.73 16.97 -22.29
CA ALA A 113 19.60 17.82 -23.13
C ALA A 113 20.27 18.97 -22.35
N ALA A 114 19.64 19.45 -21.29
CA ALA A 114 20.17 20.46 -20.38
C ALA A 114 21.10 19.89 -19.28
N GLY A 115 21.36 18.58 -19.29
CA GLY A 115 22.23 17.93 -18.28
C GLY A 115 21.63 17.87 -16.88
N ARG A 116 20.32 18.04 -16.73
CA ARG A 116 19.64 18.02 -15.42
C ARG A 116 19.55 16.62 -14.80
N PHE A 117 19.69 15.58 -15.61
CA PHE A 117 19.82 14.20 -15.14
C PHE A 117 21.30 13.85 -15.05
N GLN A 118 21.82 13.71 -13.82
CA GLN A 118 23.23 13.45 -13.60
C GLN A 118 23.66 12.09 -14.16
N GLY A 119 24.70 12.09 -14.99
CA GLY A 119 25.25 10.87 -15.62
C GLY A 119 24.38 10.27 -16.72
N VAL A 120 23.33 10.99 -17.15
CA VAL A 120 22.49 10.58 -18.29
C VAL A 120 22.80 11.47 -19.47
N GLU A 121 23.56 10.93 -20.41
CA GLU A 121 23.79 11.57 -21.70
C GLU A 121 22.85 10.95 -22.74
N ARG A 122 22.43 11.74 -23.72
CA ARG A 122 21.74 11.19 -24.87
C ARG A 122 22.75 10.38 -25.69
N PRO A 123 22.59 9.05 -25.80
CA PRO A 123 23.30 8.33 -26.84
C PRO A 123 22.80 8.84 -28.19
N GLU A 124 23.59 8.61 -29.23
CA GLU A 124 23.36 9.05 -30.62
C GLU A 124 21.88 9.09 -31.04
N PRO A 125 21.49 10.02 -31.93
CA PRO A 125 20.09 10.15 -32.37
C PRO A 125 19.48 8.79 -32.74
N GLY A 126 18.44 8.38 -32.01
CA GLY A 126 17.75 7.10 -32.23
C GLY A 126 18.03 6.01 -31.18
N LYS A 127 18.98 6.21 -30.26
CA LYS A 127 19.21 5.28 -29.14
C LYS A 127 18.37 5.67 -27.91
N HIS A 128 17.88 4.66 -27.19
CA HIS A 128 17.12 4.86 -25.95
C HIS A 128 18.02 5.40 -24.85
N VAL A 129 17.52 6.41 -24.14
CA VAL A 129 18.18 6.96 -22.94
C VAL A 129 17.79 6.08 -21.76
N GLU A 130 18.77 5.53 -21.06
CA GLU A 130 18.56 4.76 -19.84
C GLU A 130 18.66 5.68 -18.62
N ILE A 131 17.57 5.81 -17.86
CA ILE A 131 17.53 6.58 -16.63
C ILE A 131 17.39 5.58 -15.49
N THR A 132 18.40 5.44 -14.64
CA THR A 132 18.32 4.53 -13.48
C THR A 132 17.56 5.19 -12.34
N GLY A 133 17.00 4.41 -11.41
CA GLY A 133 16.38 4.94 -10.21
C GLY A 133 17.33 5.80 -9.36
N LYS A 134 18.63 5.48 -9.37
CA LYS A 134 19.69 6.25 -8.67
C LYS A 134 20.04 7.57 -9.35
N THR A 135 19.63 7.77 -10.61
CA THR A 135 19.90 9.01 -11.33
C THR A 135 19.30 10.19 -10.56
N ILE A 136 20.12 11.21 -10.32
CA ILE A 136 19.70 12.44 -9.67
C ILE A 136 19.19 13.41 -10.74
N LEU A 137 17.98 13.92 -10.52
CA LEU A 137 17.36 14.98 -11.29
C LEU A 137 17.49 16.30 -10.54
N GLU A 138 17.92 17.34 -11.24
CA GLU A 138 17.92 18.72 -10.77
C GLU A 138 16.74 19.52 -11.35
N TYR A 139 15.85 19.96 -10.46
CA TYR A 139 14.70 20.79 -10.79
C TYR A 139 15.10 22.24 -11.11
N PRO A 140 14.25 23.01 -11.82
CA PRO A 140 14.53 24.41 -12.14
C PRO A 140 14.73 25.32 -10.91
N ASN A 141 14.19 24.94 -9.76
CA ASN A 141 14.33 25.63 -8.48
C ASN A 141 15.65 25.30 -7.74
N GLY A 142 16.52 24.45 -8.30
CA GLY A 142 17.76 23.99 -7.68
C GLY A 142 17.59 22.81 -6.71
N GLU A 143 16.38 22.29 -6.53
CA GLU A 143 16.14 21.08 -5.76
C GLU A 143 16.66 19.85 -6.51
N THR A 144 17.27 18.91 -5.81
CA THR A 144 17.75 17.65 -6.39
C THR A 144 16.99 16.47 -5.82
N LYS A 145 16.64 15.52 -6.69
CA LYS A 145 15.85 14.34 -6.31
C LYS A 145 16.23 13.14 -7.13
N ALA A 146 16.34 11.98 -6.48
CA ALA A 146 16.59 10.75 -7.21
C ALA A 146 15.31 10.24 -7.89
N VAL A 147 15.43 9.63 -9.06
CA VAL A 147 14.28 9.13 -9.83
C VAL A 147 13.48 8.08 -9.06
N TYR A 148 14.13 7.23 -8.25
CA TYR A 148 13.42 6.26 -7.39
C TYR A 148 12.50 6.94 -6.37
N GLN A 149 12.86 8.13 -5.86
CA GLN A 149 12.03 8.87 -4.91
C GLN A 149 10.79 9.40 -5.61
N ILE A 150 10.93 9.90 -6.84
CA ILE A 150 9.81 10.33 -7.69
C ILE A 150 8.88 9.15 -7.97
N ALA A 151 9.43 7.96 -8.22
CA ALA A 151 8.64 6.75 -8.45
C ALA A 151 7.84 6.34 -7.20
N LEU A 152 8.45 6.38 -6.01
CA LEU A 152 7.76 6.08 -4.75
C LEU A 152 6.62 7.07 -4.47
N GLU A 153 6.87 8.36 -4.66
CA GLU A 153 5.83 9.39 -4.49
C GLU A 153 4.69 9.26 -5.50
N PHE A 154 5.01 8.88 -6.73
CA PHE A 154 4.00 8.59 -7.73
C PHE A 154 3.12 7.40 -7.31
N LYS A 155 3.72 6.30 -6.82
CA LYS A 155 2.95 5.15 -6.32
C LYS A 155 2.06 5.51 -5.13
N GLU A 156 2.58 6.26 -4.16
CA GLU A 156 1.78 6.70 -3.01
C GLU A 156 0.61 7.60 -3.43
N ARG A 157 0.83 8.51 -4.38
CA ARG A 157 -0.24 9.36 -4.93
C ARG A 157 -1.29 8.55 -5.67
N MET A 158 -0.89 7.54 -6.45
CA MET A 158 -1.84 6.64 -7.11
C MET A 158 -2.65 5.84 -6.10
N ARG A 159 -2.00 5.29 -5.07
CA ARG A 159 -2.67 4.55 -4.00
C ARG A 159 -3.72 5.41 -3.28
N ARG A 160 -3.37 6.64 -2.91
CA ARG A 160 -4.33 7.56 -2.27
C ARG A 160 -5.50 7.90 -3.18
N ALA A 161 -5.25 8.12 -4.47
CA ALA A 161 -6.33 8.40 -5.42
C ALA A 161 -7.29 7.20 -5.56
N GLU A 162 -6.75 5.98 -5.57
CA GLU A 162 -7.57 4.74 -5.57
C GLU A 162 -8.36 4.58 -4.26
N GLU A 163 -7.75 4.87 -3.10
CA GLU A 163 -8.41 4.85 -1.79
C GLU A 163 -9.55 5.89 -1.72
N GLU A 164 -9.30 7.13 -2.16
CA GLU A 164 -10.31 8.20 -2.22
C GLU A 164 -11.46 7.87 -3.19
N GLU A 165 -11.16 7.24 -4.34
CA GLU A 165 -12.17 6.80 -5.29
C GLU A 165 -13.05 5.69 -4.70
N GLN A 166 -12.45 4.73 -3.98
CA GLN A 166 -13.19 3.68 -3.28
C GLN A 166 -14.06 4.23 -2.14
N GLU A 167 -13.54 5.15 -1.33
CA GLU A 167 -14.32 5.83 -0.28
C GLU A 167 -15.52 6.57 -0.90
N SER A 168 -15.30 7.29 -2.01
CA SER A 168 -16.38 7.98 -2.74
C SER A 168 -17.41 7.00 -3.32
N GLU A 169 -16.97 5.85 -3.85
CA GLU A 169 -17.85 4.79 -4.35
C GLU A 169 -18.73 4.22 -3.22
N ILE A 170 -18.14 3.95 -2.05
CA ILE A 170 -18.87 3.47 -0.86
C ILE A 170 -19.94 4.49 -0.45
N GLU A 171 -19.57 5.76 -0.30
CA GLU A 171 -20.53 6.82 0.06
C GLU A 171 -21.68 6.93 -0.95
N PHE A 172 -21.39 6.81 -2.24
CA PHE A 172 -22.40 6.83 -3.29
C PHE A 172 -23.36 5.63 -3.16
N ILE A 173 -22.82 4.43 -2.97
CA ILE A 173 -23.60 3.20 -2.82
C ILE A 173 -24.48 3.28 -1.57
N GLU A 174 -23.95 3.73 -0.43
CA GLU A 174 -24.72 3.85 0.81
C GLU A 174 -25.89 4.83 0.69
N LYS A 175 -25.67 5.99 0.07
CA LYS A 175 -26.75 6.95 -0.23
C LYS A 175 -27.85 6.34 -1.11
N LYS A 176 -27.47 5.52 -2.09
CA LYS A 176 -28.44 4.85 -2.98
C LYS A 176 -29.20 3.74 -2.28
N ILE A 177 -28.55 2.93 -1.47
CA ILE A 177 -29.19 1.91 -0.64
C ILE A 177 -30.20 2.57 0.32
N GLN A 178 -29.79 3.64 1.00
CA GLN A 178 -30.68 4.38 1.90
C GLN A 178 -31.91 4.92 1.16
N ALA A 179 -31.74 5.50 -0.03
CA ALA A 179 -32.86 6.01 -0.83
C ALA A 179 -33.84 4.91 -1.25
N TYR A 180 -33.37 3.71 -1.57
CA TYR A 180 -34.24 2.57 -1.84
C TYR A 180 -34.94 2.07 -0.57
N GLN A 181 -34.23 2.04 0.56
CA GLN A 181 -34.79 1.66 1.85
C GLN A 181 -35.89 2.61 2.31
N GLU A 182 -35.72 3.91 2.12
CA GLU A 182 -36.76 4.92 2.39
C GLU A 182 -37.96 4.78 1.46
N ARG A 183 -37.74 4.39 0.20
CA ARG A 183 -38.78 4.28 -0.82
C ARG A 183 -39.62 3.01 -0.71
N TYR A 184 -38.98 1.88 -0.36
CA TYR A 184 -39.56 0.55 -0.45
C TYR A 184 -39.57 -0.20 0.89
N GLY A 185 -38.98 0.35 1.95
CA GLY A 185 -38.84 -0.35 3.22
C GLY A 185 -37.64 -1.30 3.17
N SER A 186 -37.88 -2.60 3.12
CA SER A 186 -36.82 -3.62 3.00
C SER A 186 -36.76 -4.24 1.60
N ILE A 187 -35.63 -4.86 1.25
CA ILE A 187 -35.50 -5.64 0.01
C ILE A 187 -36.52 -6.78 0.02
N GLU A 188 -36.70 -7.43 1.17
CA GLU A 188 -37.63 -8.54 1.35
C GLU A 188 -39.09 -8.11 1.16
N ASP A 189 -39.43 -6.88 1.55
CA ASP A 189 -40.78 -6.33 1.35
C ASP A 189 -41.03 -6.04 -0.14
N LEU A 190 -40.06 -5.41 -0.83
CA LEU A 190 -40.13 -5.17 -2.27
C LEU A 190 -40.23 -6.47 -3.08
N GLU A 191 -39.46 -7.50 -2.71
CA GLU A 191 -39.55 -8.83 -3.31
C GLU A 191 -40.94 -9.44 -3.13
N LYS A 192 -41.49 -9.42 -1.91
CA LYS A 192 -42.84 -9.95 -1.64
C LYS A 192 -43.92 -9.20 -2.41
N GLU A 193 -43.81 -7.88 -2.54
CA GLU A 193 -44.74 -7.08 -3.33
C GLU A 193 -44.69 -7.43 -4.82
N LEU A 194 -43.49 -7.62 -5.39
CA LEU A 194 -43.29 -8.04 -6.78
C LEU A 194 -43.83 -9.45 -7.05
N TYR A 195 -43.58 -10.42 -6.16
CA TYR A 195 -44.01 -11.82 -6.33
C TYR A 195 -45.48 -12.07 -5.96
N SER A 196 -46.09 -11.24 -5.13
CA SER A 196 -47.52 -11.36 -4.77
C SER A 196 -48.47 -10.87 -5.86
N GLY A 197 -47.95 -10.17 -6.88
CA GLY A 197 -48.73 -9.66 -8.02
C GLY A 197 -49.76 -8.60 -7.65
N THR A 198 -49.73 -8.09 -6.41
CA THR A 198 -50.84 -7.31 -5.84
C THR A 198 -50.86 -5.85 -6.32
N THR A 199 -49.72 -5.25 -6.65
CA THR A 199 -49.71 -3.97 -7.38
C THR A 199 -48.34 -3.71 -8.01
N LEU A 200 -48.37 -3.20 -9.24
CA LEU A 200 -47.24 -2.79 -10.09
C LEU A 200 -46.50 -3.90 -10.83
N SER A 201 -47.10 -4.32 -11.94
CA SER A 201 -46.39 -4.55 -13.21
C SER A 201 -45.72 -3.24 -13.69
N ASN A 202 -44.83 -2.65 -12.88
CA ASN A 202 -44.00 -1.54 -13.30
C ASN A 202 -42.59 -2.10 -13.46
N THR A 203 -42.14 -2.24 -14.71
CA THR A 203 -40.77 -2.61 -15.09
C THR A 203 -39.70 -1.85 -14.29
N SER A 204 -40.02 -0.63 -13.82
CA SER A 204 -39.18 0.18 -12.94
C SER A 204 -38.93 -0.42 -11.55
N ALA A 205 -39.90 -1.07 -10.91
CA ALA A 205 -39.71 -1.61 -9.55
C ALA A 205 -38.85 -2.88 -9.56
N ALA A 206 -39.00 -3.72 -10.59
CA ALA A 206 -38.13 -4.86 -10.82
C ALA A 206 -36.68 -4.42 -11.14
N LEU A 207 -36.52 -3.38 -11.97
CA LEU A 207 -35.21 -2.78 -12.24
C LEU A 207 -34.59 -2.20 -10.96
N ASP A 208 -35.38 -1.49 -10.15
CA ASP A 208 -34.92 -0.91 -8.89
C ASP A 208 -34.47 -2.02 -7.91
N LEU A 209 -35.18 -3.15 -7.84
CA LEU A 209 -34.78 -4.30 -7.04
C LEU A 209 -33.45 -4.90 -7.52
N ASP A 210 -33.27 -5.09 -8.83
CA ASP A 210 -32.02 -5.61 -9.40
C ASP A 210 -30.85 -4.67 -9.12
N VAL A 211 -31.05 -3.35 -9.28
CA VAL A 211 -30.05 -2.33 -8.95
C VAL A 211 -29.74 -2.34 -7.46
N TRP A 212 -30.74 -2.45 -6.59
CA TRP A 212 -30.54 -2.46 -5.15
C TRP A 212 -29.74 -3.70 -4.68
N LYS A 213 -30.04 -4.89 -5.23
CA LYS A 213 -29.25 -6.11 -4.99
C LYS A 213 -27.80 -5.95 -5.45
N TYR A 214 -27.60 -5.45 -6.67
CA TYR A 214 -26.26 -5.16 -7.19
C TYR A 214 -25.49 -4.21 -6.27
N LEU A 215 -26.13 -3.16 -5.75
CA LEU A 215 -25.49 -2.22 -4.83
C LEU A 215 -25.11 -2.86 -3.50
N HIS A 216 -25.93 -3.78 -2.97
CA HIS A 216 -25.59 -4.55 -1.77
C HIS A 216 -24.39 -5.48 -2.00
N ASP A 217 -24.37 -6.22 -3.11
CA ASP A 217 -23.26 -7.11 -3.47
C ASP A 217 -21.97 -6.31 -3.68
N ARG A 218 -22.06 -5.18 -4.40
CA ARG A 218 -20.92 -4.29 -4.64
C ARG A 218 -20.39 -3.70 -3.33
N ARG A 219 -21.28 -3.28 -2.42
CA ARG A 219 -20.90 -2.80 -1.08
C ARG A 219 -20.16 -3.87 -0.29
N PHE A 220 -20.62 -5.12 -0.32
CA PHE A 220 -19.97 -6.23 0.38
C PHE A 220 -18.55 -6.46 -0.17
N VAL A 221 -18.39 -6.47 -1.50
CA VAL A 221 -17.07 -6.62 -2.15
C VAL A 221 -16.11 -5.48 -1.80
N LEU A 222 -16.61 -4.25 -1.67
CA LEU A 222 -15.77 -3.08 -1.34
C LEU A 222 -15.36 -3.03 0.15
N LEU A 223 -16.16 -3.60 1.05
CA LEU A 223 -15.92 -3.57 2.50
C LEU A 223 -15.15 -4.79 3.03
N GLY A 224 -15.11 -5.91 2.30
CA GLY A 224 -14.36 -7.12 2.66
C GLY A 224 -15.21 -8.20 3.32
#